data_AF-A0A0A1TS82-F1
#
_entry.id   AF-A0A0A1TS82-F1
#
_cell.length_a   1.000
_cell.length_b   1.000
_cell.length_c   1.000
_cell.angle_alpha   90.00
_cell.angle_beta   90.00
_cell.angle_gamma   90.00
#
_symmetry.space_group_name_H-M   'P 1'
#
loop_
_entity.id
_entity.type
_entity.pdbx_description
1 polymer ?
#
loop_
_entity_poly.entity_id
_entity_poly.type
_entity_poly.pdbx_seq_one_letter_code
_entity_poly.pdbx_strand_id
1 'polypeptide(L)'
;MGIPHLIGTLEPYATHKSLDNSKAIIDGPSFAYHILYVCRLNGIVQPGYKQLAQTAIAWLDELQQHGISIEAIYFDGFLPKEKLPVRMSRHGKTTSQQVIFHTSNPQGCWKDYVLQDHVQDAMDLFKIGKAESMVSITPAFIVPAIMDAIRSCKRYRDIVKLVPGEADMYCAKHATESGAIIFSSDSDLLAHDLQSGAVALFRDITKHDGTLQAAVFTPTAICERLGLEIPIAPTRLAYERLRDKNYNMDALVRACKSPPIDLPDYTRFKQQYVYNNSMDTLLLKVENQFQFRHMDPRTSEVMLQLVVPDRLDDIEPAIFLPVLMESSERGTAWEPSTPIRQLAYSFVSNTGKGIPLCVYEYRRVQSAAQKGRQVDILDQSAMRTTASDMLSISTKLQGFAGSDTQLFWLSFCLILDIQSGITQGKYSHALHVLKAHRQKQLRLSSRISWDLVHLIAQLHAGLYSLRILHQIFQSCKSSIKPQLDVHFGNFEKLLNGVPPLTSYPDATSAIDFLSKAIDKGIFKRLRQMSLVEAEETNPQHAKRSGNTSDKSASRKKPKADHKPEPKFKSANPFDALLNDSKLTQ
;
A
#
# COMPACT_ATOMS: atom_id res chain seq x y z
N MET A 1 -1.90 17.47 1.36
CA MET A 1 -0.47 17.05 1.38
C MET A 1 0.35 18.27 0.95
N GLY A 2 1.68 18.18 0.93
CA GLY A 2 2.56 19.28 0.50
C GLY A 2 2.94 20.32 1.55
N ILE A 3 3.34 21.51 1.07
CA ILE A 3 3.76 22.67 1.88
C ILE A 3 2.64 23.11 2.85
N PRO A 4 2.89 23.07 4.17
CA PRO A 4 1.92 23.47 5.19
C PRO A 4 1.44 24.91 5.01
N HIS A 5 0.14 25.14 5.27
CA HIS A 5 -0.53 26.45 5.23
C HIS A 5 -0.56 27.19 3.88
N LEU A 6 0.09 26.66 2.82
CA LEU A 6 0.14 27.33 1.52
C LEU A 6 -1.25 27.50 0.89
N ILE A 7 -2.09 26.46 0.89
CA ILE A 7 -3.45 26.55 0.36
C ILE A 7 -4.25 27.65 1.06
N GLY A 8 -4.36 27.60 2.40
CA GLY A 8 -5.13 28.60 3.15
C GLY A 8 -4.56 30.02 3.04
N THR A 9 -3.25 30.14 2.79
CA THR A 9 -2.59 31.43 2.50
C THR A 9 -3.06 32.00 1.15
N LEU A 10 -3.19 31.15 0.13
CA LEU A 10 -3.52 31.56 -1.24
C LEU A 10 -5.02 31.54 -1.55
N GLU A 11 -5.83 30.93 -0.70
CA GLU A 11 -7.28 30.79 -0.84
C GLU A 11 -8.00 32.12 -1.13
N PRO A 12 -7.68 33.26 -0.46
CA PRO A 12 -8.31 34.55 -0.78
C PRO A 12 -8.03 35.06 -2.21
N TYR A 13 -7.04 34.49 -2.90
CA TYR A 13 -6.64 34.87 -4.25
C TYR A 13 -7.11 33.87 -5.31
N ALA A 14 -7.71 32.75 -4.90
CA ALA A 14 -8.32 31.79 -5.81
C ALA A 14 -9.54 32.41 -6.52
N THR A 15 -9.82 31.92 -7.73
CA THR A 15 -11.01 32.33 -8.48
C THR A 15 -12.04 31.20 -8.43
N HIS A 16 -13.22 31.48 -7.91
CA HIS A 16 -14.35 30.54 -7.96
C HIS A 16 -14.98 30.59 -9.36
N LYS A 17 -15.00 29.46 -10.06
CA LYS A 17 -15.59 29.36 -11.39
C LYS A 17 -16.12 27.96 -11.68
N SER A 18 -16.98 27.87 -12.70
CA SER A 18 -17.37 26.59 -13.29
C SER A 18 -16.15 25.93 -13.93
N LEU A 19 -16.08 24.61 -13.79
CA LEU A 19 -15.09 23.74 -14.41
C LEU A 19 -15.60 23.15 -15.72
N ASP A 20 -16.87 23.31 -16.06
CA ASP A 20 -17.50 22.67 -17.22
C ASP A 20 -16.76 23.08 -18.51
N ASN A 21 -16.63 22.12 -19.44
CA ASN A 21 -15.92 22.30 -20.71
C ASN A 21 -14.42 22.67 -20.58
N SER A 22 -13.82 22.53 -19.40
CA SER A 22 -12.39 22.77 -19.20
C SER A 22 -11.52 21.57 -19.60
N LYS A 23 -10.20 21.80 -19.67
CA LYS A 23 -9.19 20.75 -19.80
C LYS A 23 -8.64 20.41 -18.42
N ALA A 24 -8.50 19.12 -18.12
CA ALA A 24 -8.06 18.65 -16.82
C ALA A 24 -6.89 17.66 -16.92
N ILE A 25 -5.98 17.76 -15.97
CA ILE A 25 -4.94 16.78 -15.68
C ILE A 25 -5.18 16.27 -14.26
N ILE A 26 -5.09 14.96 -14.04
CA ILE A 26 -5.39 14.36 -12.75
C ILE A 26 -4.10 13.83 -12.12
N ASP A 27 -3.80 14.31 -10.92
CA ASP A 27 -2.79 13.74 -10.02
C ASP A 27 -3.34 12.43 -9.44
N GLY A 28 -2.88 11.30 -9.97
CA GLY A 28 -3.39 9.96 -9.70
C GLY A 28 -3.26 9.49 -8.25
N PRO A 29 -2.08 9.60 -7.59
CA PRO A 29 -1.93 9.27 -6.18
C PRO A 29 -2.91 10.06 -5.31
N SER A 30 -3.01 11.37 -5.55
CA SER A 30 -3.90 12.25 -4.80
C SER A 30 -5.38 11.94 -5.07
N PHE A 31 -5.72 11.64 -6.33
CA PHE A 31 -7.04 11.18 -6.75
C PHE A 31 -7.46 9.90 -6.03
N ALA A 32 -6.54 8.94 -5.90
CA ALA A 32 -6.82 7.69 -5.21
C ALA A 32 -7.25 7.93 -3.75
N TYR A 33 -6.54 8.77 -3.01
CA TYR A 33 -6.92 9.13 -1.64
C TYR A 33 -8.22 9.96 -1.59
N HIS A 34 -8.47 10.81 -2.58
CA HIS A 34 -9.75 11.51 -2.70
C HIS A 34 -10.92 10.53 -2.87
N ILE A 35 -10.79 9.48 -3.69
CA ILE A 35 -11.85 8.48 -3.84
C ILE A 35 -12.15 7.74 -2.53
N LEU A 36 -11.13 7.41 -1.73
CA LEU A 36 -11.36 6.89 -0.38
C LEU A 36 -12.09 7.89 0.51
N TYR A 37 -11.75 9.17 0.41
CA TYR A 37 -12.45 10.23 1.12
C TYR A 37 -13.93 10.32 0.72
N VAL A 38 -14.24 10.27 -0.59
CA VAL A 38 -15.61 10.24 -1.12
C VAL A 38 -16.38 9.02 -0.58
N CYS A 39 -15.78 7.83 -0.58
CA CYS A 39 -16.42 6.63 -0.02
C CYS A 39 -16.75 6.82 1.47
N ARG A 40 -15.81 7.35 2.26
CA ARG A 40 -16.00 7.58 3.70
C ARG A 40 -17.05 8.66 4.00
N LEU A 41 -17.11 9.73 3.19
CA LEU A 41 -18.17 10.74 3.28
C LEU A 41 -19.58 10.17 3.02
N ASN A 42 -19.65 9.11 2.22
CA ASN A 42 -20.87 8.38 1.92
C ASN A 42 -21.16 7.24 2.92
N GLY A 43 -20.41 7.17 4.04
CA GLY A 43 -20.66 6.22 5.13
C GLY A 43 -19.88 4.90 5.01
N ILE A 44 -19.07 4.73 3.97
CA ILE A 44 -18.29 3.50 3.77
C ILE A 44 -16.96 3.62 4.51
N VAL A 45 -16.91 3.11 5.74
CA VAL A 45 -15.75 3.24 6.65
C VAL A 45 -14.48 2.61 6.07
N GLN A 46 -14.62 1.39 5.53
CA GLN A 46 -13.52 0.62 4.94
C GLN A 46 -13.93 0.06 3.56
N PRO A 47 -13.88 0.88 2.49
CA PRO A 47 -14.31 0.43 1.17
C PRO A 47 -13.41 -0.69 0.64
N GLY A 48 -14.04 -1.70 0.05
CA GLY A 48 -13.35 -2.73 -0.72
C GLY A 48 -12.72 -2.19 -2.00
N TYR A 49 -11.76 -2.92 -2.56
CA TYR A 49 -11.08 -2.50 -3.79
C TYR A 49 -12.03 -2.42 -5.00
N LYS A 50 -13.07 -3.27 -5.03
CA LYS A 50 -14.13 -3.18 -6.04
C LYS A 50 -14.94 -1.89 -5.93
N GLN A 51 -15.31 -1.50 -4.71
CA GLN A 51 -16.01 -0.24 -4.45
C GLN A 51 -15.14 0.96 -4.86
N LEU A 52 -13.87 0.99 -4.43
CA LEU A 52 -12.91 2.04 -4.81
C LEU A 52 -12.77 2.17 -6.33
N ALA A 53 -12.66 1.04 -7.03
CA ALA A 53 -12.60 1.00 -8.49
C ALA A 53 -13.84 1.60 -9.15
N GLN A 54 -15.03 1.23 -8.70
CA GLN A 54 -16.29 1.74 -9.26
C GLN A 54 -16.49 3.22 -8.96
N THR A 55 -16.22 3.66 -7.73
CA THR A 55 -16.30 5.07 -7.34
C THR A 55 -15.35 5.92 -8.18
N ALA A 56 -14.12 5.44 -8.43
CA ALA A 56 -13.15 6.16 -9.26
C ALA A 56 -13.64 6.34 -10.70
N ILE A 57 -14.15 5.29 -11.33
CA ILE A 57 -14.69 5.38 -12.71
C ILE A 57 -15.91 6.30 -12.75
N ALA A 58 -16.85 6.15 -11.82
CA ALA A 58 -18.05 6.99 -11.76
C ALA A 58 -17.70 8.48 -11.58
N TRP A 59 -16.69 8.79 -10.76
CA TRP A 59 -16.22 10.16 -10.56
C TRP A 59 -15.62 10.77 -11.84
N LEU A 60 -14.79 10.00 -12.56
CA LEU A 60 -14.24 10.43 -13.86
C LEU A 60 -15.32 10.54 -14.94
N ASP A 61 -16.34 9.69 -14.89
CA ASP A 61 -17.49 9.72 -15.80
C ASP A 61 -18.32 10.99 -15.58
N GLU A 62 -18.55 11.41 -14.33
CA GLU A 62 -19.25 12.67 -14.05
C GLU A 62 -18.45 13.85 -14.62
N LEU A 63 -17.13 13.93 -14.46
CA LEU A 63 -16.35 15.02 -15.06
C LEU A 63 -16.60 15.15 -16.57
N GLN A 64 -16.60 14.01 -17.29
CA GLN A 64 -16.83 13.97 -18.73
C GLN A 64 -18.26 14.39 -19.10
N GLN A 65 -19.26 14.08 -18.27
CA GLN A 65 -20.65 14.53 -18.48
C GLN A 65 -20.79 16.06 -18.43
N HIS A 66 -19.92 16.74 -17.68
CA HIS A 66 -19.82 18.21 -17.63
C HIS A 66 -18.86 18.77 -18.70
N GLY A 67 -18.50 17.97 -19.71
CA GLY A 67 -17.63 18.39 -20.81
C GLY A 67 -16.16 18.56 -20.45
N ILE A 68 -15.73 18.17 -19.25
CA ILE A 68 -14.33 18.31 -18.83
C ILE A 68 -13.48 17.28 -19.56
N SER A 69 -12.57 17.74 -20.41
CA SER A 69 -11.64 16.90 -21.18
C SER A 69 -10.44 16.49 -20.31
N ILE A 70 -10.37 15.23 -19.90
CA ILE A 70 -9.25 14.70 -19.12
C ILE A 70 -8.12 14.34 -20.09
N GLU A 71 -7.05 15.15 -20.10
CA GLU A 71 -5.92 14.99 -21.02
C GLU A 71 -4.95 13.89 -20.55
N ALA A 72 -4.75 13.76 -19.24
CA ALA A 72 -3.87 12.75 -18.65
C ALA A 72 -4.19 12.47 -17.17
N ILE A 73 -3.85 11.26 -16.72
CA ILE A 73 -3.89 10.83 -15.31
C ILE A 73 -2.51 10.27 -14.97
N TYR A 74 -1.73 11.00 -14.17
CA TYR A 74 -0.34 10.64 -13.86
C TYR A 74 -0.23 9.90 -12.54
N PHE A 75 0.54 8.82 -12.51
CA PHE A 75 0.86 8.05 -11.30
C PHE A 75 2.37 7.96 -11.10
N ASP A 76 2.79 8.08 -9.84
CA ASP A 76 4.18 7.90 -9.43
C ASP A 76 4.70 6.56 -9.92
N GLY A 77 5.92 6.54 -10.46
CA GLY A 77 6.62 5.30 -10.78
C GLY A 77 7.98 5.18 -10.12
N PHE A 78 8.54 6.28 -9.61
CA PHE A 78 9.82 6.30 -8.89
C PHE A 78 9.84 7.47 -7.90
N LEU A 79 10.39 7.25 -6.70
CA LEU A 79 10.59 8.34 -5.74
C LEU A 79 12.08 8.64 -5.55
N PRO A 80 12.49 9.91 -5.59
CA PRO A 80 13.87 10.31 -5.31
C PRO A 80 14.33 9.96 -3.89
N LYS A 81 15.63 9.70 -3.72
CA LYS A 81 16.27 9.34 -2.44
C LYS A 81 16.05 10.39 -1.36
N GLU A 82 16.03 11.66 -1.74
CA GLU A 82 15.89 12.80 -0.84
C GLU A 82 14.57 12.75 -0.07
N LYS A 83 13.55 12.04 -0.61
CA LYS A 83 12.25 11.84 0.04
C LYS A 83 12.18 10.58 0.91
N LEU A 84 13.26 9.81 1.05
CA LEU A 84 13.33 8.64 1.95
C LEU A 84 12.94 8.99 3.41
N PRO A 85 13.43 10.08 4.03
CA PRO A 85 13.03 10.44 5.39
C PRO A 85 11.52 10.70 5.52
N VAL A 86 10.94 11.37 4.51
CA VAL A 86 9.49 11.64 4.45
C VAL A 86 8.71 10.33 4.36
N ARG A 87 9.18 9.39 3.53
CA ARG A 87 8.57 8.07 3.39
C ARG A 87 8.64 7.27 4.69
N MET A 88 9.80 7.23 5.34
CA MET A 88 9.98 6.57 6.63
C MET A 88 9.03 7.14 7.69
N SER A 89 8.90 8.47 7.76
CA SER A 89 7.96 9.12 8.68
C SER A 89 6.50 8.76 8.40
N ARG A 90 6.06 8.83 7.13
CA ARG A 90 4.69 8.47 6.71
C ARG A 90 4.37 7.00 6.97
N HIS A 91 5.30 6.10 6.67
CA HIS A 91 5.16 4.66 6.90
C HIS A 91 5.13 4.34 8.40
N GLY A 92 5.98 5.00 9.18
CA GLY A 92 5.99 4.92 10.64
C GLY A 92 4.66 5.34 11.25
N LYS A 93 4.13 6.49 10.84
CA LYS A 93 2.81 6.97 11.28
C LYS A 93 1.69 5.98 10.96
N THR A 94 1.70 5.40 9.75
CA THR A 94 0.69 4.40 9.34
C THR A 94 0.81 3.13 10.16
N THR A 95 2.04 2.68 10.44
CA THR A 95 2.31 1.53 11.31
C THR A 95 1.80 1.79 12.73
N SER A 96 2.10 2.95 13.31
CA SER A 96 1.60 3.34 14.64
C SER A 96 0.08 3.40 14.69
N GLN A 97 -0.59 3.92 13.66
CA GLN A 97 -2.05 3.93 13.57
C GLN A 97 -2.64 2.52 13.58
N GLN A 98 -2.04 1.59 12.84
CA GLN A 98 -2.46 0.18 12.85
C GLN A 98 -2.26 -0.46 14.22
N VAL A 99 -1.13 -0.20 14.89
CA VAL A 99 -0.87 -0.70 16.25
C VAL A 99 -1.89 -0.15 17.24
N ILE A 100 -2.16 1.17 17.22
CA ILE A 100 -3.17 1.81 18.08
C ILE A 100 -4.55 1.21 17.83
N PHE A 101 -4.91 0.98 16.56
CA PHE A 101 -6.19 0.37 16.21
C PHE A 101 -6.30 -1.06 16.74
N HIS A 102 -5.23 -1.86 16.64
CA HIS A 102 -5.19 -3.21 17.22
C HIS A 102 -5.35 -3.19 18.74
N THR A 103 -4.53 -2.40 19.45
CA THR A 103 -4.52 -2.36 20.91
C THR A 103 -5.81 -1.76 21.50
N SER A 104 -6.48 -0.87 20.77
CA SER A 104 -7.78 -0.32 21.16
C SER A 104 -8.95 -1.29 20.95
N ASN A 105 -8.73 -2.42 20.28
CA ASN A 105 -9.75 -3.43 19.98
C ASN A 105 -9.30 -4.84 20.42
N PRO A 106 -8.99 -5.07 21.71
CA PRO A 106 -8.39 -6.34 22.16
C PRO A 106 -9.30 -7.57 21.97
N GLN A 107 -10.62 -7.36 21.93
CA GLN A 107 -11.62 -8.43 21.74
C GLN A 107 -11.87 -8.80 20.27
N GLY A 108 -11.09 -8.25 19.34
CA GLY A 108 -11.25 -8.45 17.90
C GLY A 108 -11.74 -7.20 17.16
N CYS A 109 -11.54 -7.23 15.85
CA CYS A 109 -11.85 -6.15 14.93
C CYS A 109 -13.36 -6.07 14.65
N TRP A 110 -13.91 -4.87 14.56
CA TRP A 110 -15.31 -4.68 14.17
C TRP A 110 -15.55 -5.14 12.74
N LYS A 111 -16.69 -5.80 12.50
CA LYS A 111 -17.03 -6.35 11.19
C LYS A 111 -16.97 -5.30 10.06
N ASP A 112 -17.38 -4.06 10.31
CA ASP A 112 -17.43 -2.97 9.31
C ASP A 112 -16.05 -2.57 8.76
N TYR A 113 -14.97 -3.00 9.41
CA TYR A 113 -13.58 -2.76 8.98
C TYR A 113 -12.98 -3.90 8.16
N VAL A 114 -13.63 -5.07 8.15
CA VAL A 114 -13.09 -6.29 7.55
C VAL A 114 -14.06 -6.96 6.60
N LEU A 115 -15.32 -6.53 6.62
CA LEU A 115 -16.33 -6.83 5.62
C LEU A 115 -16.33 -5.74 4.56
N GLN A 116 -16.35 -6.17 3.31
CA GLN A 116 -16.62 -5.27 2.19
C GLN A 116 -18.12 -5.41 1.91
N ASP A 117 -18.95 -4.64 2.63
CA ASP A 117 -20.39 -4.64 2.38
C ASP A 117 -20.67 -4.25 0.92
N HIS A 118 -21.80 -4.76 0.42
CA HIS A 118 -22.27 -4.65 -0.94
C HIS A 118 -21.98 -3.29 -1.57
N VAL A 119 -21.55 -3.31 -2.84
CA VAL A 119 -21.30 -2.10 -3.61
C VAL A 119 -22.48 -1.15 -3.45
N GLN A 120 -22.23 0.04 -2.94
CA GLN A 120 -23.28 1.04 -2.80
C GLN A 120 -23.49 1.70 -4.16
N ASP A 121 -24.63 1.39 -4.78
CA ASP A 121 -24.95 1.84 -6.15
C ASP A 121 -25.22 3.35 -6.24
N ALA A 122 -25.67 3.98 -5.15
CA ALA A 122 -25.94 5.42 -5.09
C ALA A 122 -25.04 6.10 -4.05
N MET A 123 -24.03 6.83 -4.55
CA MET A 123 -23.18 7.72 -3.76
C MET A 123 -23.27 9.14 -4.32
N ASP A 124 -23.24 10.13 -3.45
CA ASP A 124 -22.98 11.50 -3.85
C ASP A 124 -21.47 11.70 -4.00
N LEU A 125 -21.01 11.72 -5.25
CA LEU A 125 -19.59 11.77 -5.62
C LEU A 125 -18.93 13.13 -5.30
N PHE A 126 -19.74 14.19 -5.17
CA PHE A 126 -19.29 15.56 -4.92
C PHE A 126 -19.86 16.10 -3.59
N LYS A 127 -20.18 15.18 -2.68
CA LYS A 127 -20.71 15.48 -1.36
C LYS A 127 -19.77 16.40 -0.58
N ILE A 128 -20.33 17.48 -0.08
CA ILE A 128 -19.62 18.41 0.80
C ILE A 128 -19.76 17.95 2.24
N GLY A 129 -18.66 17.95 2.98
CA GLY A 129 -18.68 17.67 4.41
C GLY A 129 -17.31 17.27 4.92
N LYS A 130 -17.29 16.75 6.15
CA LYS A 130 -16.15 16.05 6.72
C LYS A 130 -16.60 14.64 7.04
N ALA A 131 -15.80 13.64 6.67
CA ALA A 131 -16.06 12.29 7.12
C ALA A 131 -16.00 12.27 8.65
N GLU A 132 -16.92 11.55 9.30
CA GLU A 132 -16.88 11.40 10.75
C GLU A 132 -15.51 10.87 11.18
N SER A 133 -14.99 11.43 12.28
CA SER A 133 -13.67 11.11 12.82
C SER A 133 -13.66 9.72 13.47
N MET A 134 -13.87 8.67 12.69
CA MET A 134 -13.50 7.32 13.08
C MET A 134 -12.03 7.08 12.74
N VAL A 135 -11.30 6.44 13.65
CA VAL A 135 -9.93 5.98 13.41
C VAL A 135 -9.98 4.90 12.34
N SER A 136 -9.86 5.30 11.06
CA SER A 136 -9.95 4.39 9.91
C SER A 136 -8.57 4.17 9.29
N ILE A 137 -8.16 2.90 9.24
CA ILE A 137 -6.92 2.47 8.58
C ILE A 137 -7.12 2.55 7.07
N THR A 138 -6.25 3.26 6.34
CA THR A 138 -6.33 3.31 4.88
C THR A 138 -6.16 1.92 4.24
N PRO A 139 -7.03 1.51 3.31
CA PRO A 139 -6.83 0.30 2.52
C PRO A 139 -5.45 0.28 1.83
N ALA A 140 -4.71 -0.82 2.03
CA ALA A 140 -3.30 -0.93 1.67
C ALA A 140 -3.01 -0.72 0.17
N PHE A 141 -3.90 -1.22 -0.69
CA PHE A 141 -3.72 -1.24 -2.15
C PHE A 141 -4.60 -0.23 -2.88
N ILE A 142 -4.94 0.90 -2.24
CA ILE A 142 -5.83 1.91 -2.83
C ILE A 142 -5.35 2.45 -4.19
N VAL A 143 -4.11 2.94 -4.26
CA VAL A 143 -3.52 3.48 -5.48
C VAL A 143 -3.50 2.44 -6.61
N PRO A 144 -2.91 1.24 -6.44
CA PRO A 144 -2.88 0.25 -7.50
C PRO A 144 -4.27 -0.28 -7.90
N ALA A 145 -5.23 -0.38 -6.96
CA ALA A 145 -6.58 -0.82 -7.28
C ALA A 145 -7.32 0.18 -8.18
N ILE A 146 -7.20 1.48 -7.88
CA ILE A 146 -7.80 2.55 -8.70
C ILE A 146 -7.10 2.63 -10.05
N MET A 147 -5.77 2.57 -10.08
CA MET A 147 -5.01 2.59 -11.32
C MET A 147 -5.40 1.43 -12.26
N ASP A 148 -5.56 0.22 -11.72
CA ASP A 148 -6.01 -0.96 -12.49
C ASP A 148 -7.41 -0.77 -13.06
N ALA A 149 -8.33 -0.19 -12.28
CA ALA A 149 -9.69 0.09 -12.73
C ALA A 149 -9.69 1.04 -13.93
N ILE A 150 -8.93 2.13 -13.85
CA ILE A 150 -8.84 3.14 -14.91
C ILE A 150 -8.18 2.54 -16.16
N ARG A 151 -7.10 1.75 -16.01
CA ARG A 151 -6.45 1.02 -17.14
C ARG A 151 -7.37 -0.01 -17.80
N SER A 152 -8.24 -0.64 -17.02
CA SER A 152 -9.22 -1.61 -17.52
C SER A 152 -10.35 -0.93 -18.28
N CYS A 153 -10.69 0.32 -17.94
CA CYS A 153 -11.68 1.12 -18.65
C CYS A 153 -11.14 1.59 -20.01
N LYS A 154 -11.80 1.18 -21.10
CA LYS A 154 -11.39 1.55 -22.48
C LYS A 154 -11.30 3.06 -22.69
N ARG A 155 -12.15 3.86 -22.02
CA ARG A 155 -12.18 5.32 -22.15
C ARG A 155 -10.91 5.99 -21.62
N TYR A 156 -10.36 5.48 -20.51
CA TYR A 156 -9.29 6.15 -19.79
C TYR A 156 -7.93 5.45 -19.94
N ARG A 157 -7.89 4.22 -20.48
CA ARG A 157 -6.69 3.41 -20.61
C ARG A 157 -5.48 4.15 -21.18
N ASP A 158 -5.68 4.89 -22.27
CA ASP A 158 -4.58 5.48 -23.03
C ASP A 158 -4.07 6.81 -22.42
N ILE A 159 -4.85 7.41 -21.52
CA ILE A 159 -4.51 8.65 -20.82
C ILE A 159 -3.92 8.41 -19.42
N VAL A 160 -3.94 7.17 -18.91
CA VAL A 160 -3.22 6.80 -17.67
C VAL A 160 -1.74 6.64 -17.95
N LYS A 161 -0.91 7.39 -17.23
CA LYS A 161 0.54 7.39 -17.37
C LYS A 161 1.20 7.03 -16.04
N LEU A 162 2.06 6.02 -16.04
CA LEU A 162 3.01 5.74 -14.96
C LEU A 162 4.33 6.42 -15.34
N VAL A 163 4.83 7.32 -14.51
CA VAL A 163 6.00 8.17 -14.86
C VAL A 163 7.25 7.77 -14.08
N PRO A 164 8.47 7.94 -14.60
CA PRO A 164 9.71 7.63 -13.88
C PRO A 164 10.10 8.71 -12.87
N GLY A 165 9.16 9.03 -12.00
CA GLY A 165 9.29 10.07 -11.00
C GLY A 165 7.98 10.22 -10.25
N GLU A 166 7.80 11.40 -9.68
CA GLU A 166 6.57 11.78 -9.00
C GLU A 166 5.57 12.37 -9.99
N ALA A 167 4.29 12.04 -9.82
CA ALA A 167 3.22 12.45 -10.71
C ALA A 167 3.03 13.97 -10.75
N ASP A 168 3.24 14.66 -9.63
CA ASP A 168 3.07 16.11 -9.49
C ASP A 168 3.92 16.89 -10.50
N MET A 169 5.18 16.51 -10.68
CA MET A 169 6.11 17.11 -11.62
C MET A 169 5.62 16.99 -13.08
N TYR A 170 5.08 15.84 -13.45
CA TYR A 170 4.55 15.61 -14.81
C TYR A 170 3.20 16.30 -15.00
N CYS A 171 2.38 16.37 -13.96
CA CYS A 171 1.16 17.18 -13.97
C CYS A 171 1.49 18.66 -14.21
N ALA A 172 2.46 19.19 -13.45
CA ALA A 172 2.91 20.57 -13.58
C ALA A 172 3.43 20.87 -14.99
N LYS A 173 4.34 20.03 -15.50
CA LYS A 173 4.88 20.18 -16.87
C LYS A 173 3.77 20.22 -17.93
N HIS A 174 2.85 19.25 -17.89
CA HIS A 174 1.77 19.17 -18.86
C HIS A 174 0.84 20.39 -18.75
N ALA A 175 0.50 20.83 -17.53
CA ALA A 175 -0.34 22.01 -17.34
C ALA A 175 0.34 23.29 -17.84
N THR A 176 1.65 23.43 -17.65
CA THR A 176 2.43 24.54 -18.22
C THR A 176 2.35 24.56 -19.74
N GLU A 177 2.36 23.41 -20.40
CA GLU A 177 2.32 23.28 -21.86
C GLU A 177 0.91 23.44 -22.46
N SER A 178 -0.14 22.95 -21.77
CA SER A 178 -1.51 22.91 -22.30
C SER A 178 -2.45 23.98 -21.74
N GLY A 179 -2.08 24.64 -20.64
CA GLY A 179 -2.95 25.56 -19.90
C GLY A 179 -4.08 24.85 -19.13
N ALA A 180 -4.02 23.53 -18.99
CA ALA A 180 -5.04 22.75 -18.31
C ALA A 180 -5.06 22.97 -16.78
N ILE A 181 -6.18 22.57 -16.15
CA ILE A 181 -6.35 22.60 -14.70
C ILE A 181 -5.90 21.27 -14.12
N ILE A 182 -4.97 21.29 -13.17
CA ILE A 182 -4.56 20.12 -12.42
C ILE A 182 -5.56 19.89 -11.28
N PHE A 183 -6.15 18.71 -11.21
CA PHE A 183 -6.93 18.27 -10.05
C PHE A 183 -6.03 17.49 -9.10
N SER A 184 -5.85 18.01 -7.89
CA SER A 184 -5.01 17.41 -6.85
C SER A 184 -5.49 17.78 -5.44
N SER A 185 -4.87 17.20 -4.41
CA SER A 185 -4.95 17.63 -3.00
C SER A 185 -3.56 17.91 -2.42
N ASP A 186 -2.54 18.03 -3.27
CA ASP A 186 -1.19 18.40 -2.91
C ASP A 186 -0.94 19.90 -3.15
N SER A 187 -0.52 20.62 -2.10
CA SER A 187 -0.21 22.03 -2.21
C SER A 187 1.12 22.31 -2.91
N ASP A 188 1.99 21.29 -3.07
CA ASP A 188 3.28 21.43 -3.76
C ASP A 188 3.11 21.90 -5.22
N LEU A 189 1.98 21.54 -5.86
CA LEU A 189 1.63 22.01 -7.21
C LEU A 189 1.51 23.53 -7.33
N LEU A 190 1.20 24.24 -6.23
CA LEU A 190 1.11 25.71 -6.20
C LEU A 190 2.49 26.38 -6.15
N ALA A 191 3.56 25.62 -5.89
CA ALA A 191 4.93 26.13 -5.90
C ALA A 191 5.57 26.09 -7.31
N HIS A 192 4.96 25.36 -8.25
CA HIS A 192 5.41 25.34 -9.64
C HIS A 192 5.01 26.61 -10.39
N ASP A 193 5.84 27.01 -11.37
CA ASP A 193 5.43 27.98 -12.38
C ASP A 193 4.62 27.28 -13.48
N LEU A 194 3.30 27.34 -13.34
CA LEU A 194 2.35 26.71 -14.25
C LEU A 194 2.01 27.58 -15.46
N GLN A 195 2.60 28.78 -15.60
CA GLN A 195 2.22 29.76 -16.62
C GLN A 195 0.69 30.01 -16.63
N SER A 196 0.00 29.59 -17.70
CA SER A 196 -1.46 29.71 -17.83
C SER A 196 -2.24 28.55 -17.19
N GLY A 197 -1.55 27.48 -16.80
CA GLY A 197 -2.11 26.34 -16.08
C GLY A 197 -2.56 26.73 -14.67
N ALA A 198 -3.41 25.87 -14.10
CA ALA A 198 -4.02 26.13 -12.80
C ALA A 198 -4.15 24.86 -11.97
N VAL A 199 -4.51 25.01 -10.70
CA VAL A 199 -4.77 23.91 -9.77
C VAL A 199 -6.17 24.08 -9.18
N ALA A 200 -6.97 23.02 -9.16
CA ALA A 200 -8.20 22.95 -8.38
C ALA A 200 -8.10 21.78 -7.39
N LEU A 201 -8.52 22.01 -6.14
CA LEU A 201 -8.41 20.98 -5.12
C LEU A 201 -9.59 20.02 -5.19
N PHE A 202 -9.36 18.71 -5.17
CA PHE A 202 -10.45 17.72 -5.25
C PHE A 202 -11.56 17.96 -4.24
N ARG A 203 -11.21 18.31 -3.00
CA ARG A 203 -12.19 18.57 -1.92
C ARG A 203 -13.05 19.82 -2.13
N ASP A 204 -12.62 20.71 -3.01
CA ASP A 204 -13.30 21.97 -3.30
C ASP A 204 -14.11 21.88 -4.62
N ILE A 205 -14.03 20.74 -5.33
CA ILE A 205 -14.88 20.47 -6.49
C ILE A 205 -16.25 20.04 -5.97
N THR A 206 -17.27 20.83 -6.28
CA THR A 206 -18.63 20.66 -5.79
C THR A 206 -19.63 20.82 -6.93
N LYS A 207 -20.78 20.17 -6.79
CA LYS A 207 -21.89 20.31 -7.74
C LYS A 207 -22.87 21.37 -7.23
N HIS A 208 -23.01 22.47 -7.96
CA HIS A 208 -23.94 23.57 -7.65
C HIS A 208 -24.77 23.90 -8.89
N ASP A 209 -26.10 23.93 -8.75
CA ASP A 209 -27.06 24.18 -9.84
C ASP A 209 -26.81 23.34 -11.11
N GLY A 210 -26.39 22.08 -10.92
CA GLY A 210 -26.11 21.18 -12.03
C GLY A 210 -24.79 21.44 -12.77
N THR A 211 -23.94 22.35 -12.28
CA THR A 211 -22.59 22.62 -12.80
C THR A 211 -21.53 22.18 -11.80
N LEU A 212 -20.34 21.80 -12.27
CA LEU A 212 -19.19 21.56 -11.39
C LEU A 212 -18.43 22.87 -11.16
N GLN A 213 -18.19 23.21 -9.90
CA GLN A 213 -17.51 24.45 -9.51
C GLN A 213 -16.41 24.16 -8.51
N ALA A 214 -15.34 24.96 -8.56
CA ALA A 214 -14.27 24.90 -7.58
C ALA A 214 -13.55 26.24 -7.41
N ALA A 215 -12.82 26.36 -6.32
CA ALA A 215 -11.75 27.35 -6.19
C ALA A 215 -10.57 26.94 -7.09
N VAL A 216 -10.25 27.79 -8.07
CA VAL A 216 -9.15 27.57 -9.02
C VAL A 216 -8.01 28.54 -8.72
N PHE A 217 -6.83 27.96 -8.50
CA PHE A 217 -5.60 28.67 -8.20
C PHE A 217 -4.73 28.74 -9.45
N THR A 218 -4.41 29.95 -9.90
CA THR A 218 -3.45 30.17 -11.00
C THR A 218 -2.20 30.79 -10.39
N PRO A 219 -1.14 30.02 -10.06
CA PRO A 219 0.00 30.51 -9.28
C PRO A 219 0.64 31.78 -9.85
N THR A 220 0.80 31.83 -11.17
CA THR A 220 1.37 32.96 -11.92
C THR A 220 0.50 34.22 -11.74
N ALA A 221 -0.80 34.14 -12.00
CA ALA A 221 -1.73 35.27 -11.84
C ALA A 221 -1.87 35.74 -10.37
N ILE A 222 -1.78 34.81 -9.42
CA ILE A 222 -1.76 35.15 -7.99
C ILE A 222 -0.50 35.97 -7.66
N CYS A 223 0.68 35.54 -8.14
CA CYS A 223 1.93 36.26 -7.92
C CYS A 223 1.93 37.66 -8.57
N GLU A 224 1.37 37.80 -9.77
CA GLU A 224 1.20 39.10 -10.45
C GLU A 224 0.35 40.06 -9.62
N ARG A 225 -0.79 39.56 -9.09
CA ARG A 225 -1.68 40.35 -8.22
C ARG A 225 -1.00 40.79 -6.93
N LEU A 226 -0.04 40.00 -6.44
CA LEU A 226 0.78 40.32 -5.27
C LEU A 226 1.99 41.21 -5.60
N GLY A 227 2.19 41.57 -6.87
CA GLY A 227 3.34 42.36 -7.32
C GLY A 227 4.67 41.66 -7.11
N LEU A 228 4.72 40.34 -7.37
CA LEU A 228 5.92 39.51 -7.31
C LEU A 228 6.42 39.18 -8.73
N GLU A 229 7.74 39.09 -8.90
CA GLU A 229 8.38 38.85 -10.20
C GLU A 229 8.38 37.35 -10.59
N ILE A 230 7.78 37.04 -11.74
CA ILE A 230 7.78 35.72 -12.40
C ILE A 230 9.09 35.53 -13.16
N PRO A 231 9.66 34.31 -13.30
CA PRO A 231 9.11 32.98 -12.97
C PRO A 231 9.48 32.44 -11.57
N ILE A 232 10.21 33.21 -10.78
CA ILE A 232 10.74 32.76 -9.48
C ILE A 232 9.67 32.89 -8.37
N ALA A 233 8.64 33.71 -8.57
CA ALA A 233 7.67 34.08 -7.55
C ALA A 233 6.89 32.91 -6.90
N PRO A 234 6.27 31.95 -7.64
CA PRO A 234 5.49 30.89 -6.99
C PRO A 234 6.34 30.02 -6.06
N THR A 235 7.49 29.57 -6.55
CA THR A 235 8.43 28.76 -5.77
C THR A 235 9.01 29.54 -4.59
N ARG A 236 9.33 30.83 -4.78
CA ARG A 236 9.83 31.67 -3.69
C ARG A 236 8.78 31.89 -2.60
N LEU A 237 7.55 32.20 -2.98
CA LEU A 237 6.44 32.38 -2.03
C LEU A 237 6.22 31.11 -1.22
N ALA A 238 6.24 29.96 -1.88
CA ALA A 238 6.06 28.66 -1.24
C ALA A 238 7.20 28.35 -0.25
N TYR A 239 8.45 28.65 -0.60
CA TYR A 239 9.61 28.53 0.29
C TYR A 239 9.50 29.43 1.53
N GLU A 240 9.15 30.71 1.34
CA GLU A 240 9.00 31.66 2.44
C GLU A 240 7.89 31.23 3.41
N ARG A 241 6.78 30.67 2.88
CA ARG A 241 5.71 30.08 3.68
C ARG A 241 6.15 28.83 4.44
N LEU A 242 6.97 27.98 3.83
CA LEU A 242 7.51 26.80 4.50
C LEU A 242 8.43 27.20 5.67
N ARG A 243 9.24 28.25 5.49
CA ARG A 243 10.18 28.74 6.49
C ARG A 243 9.48 29.37 7.70
N ASP A 244 8.44 30.16 7.48
CA ASP A 244 7.66 30.76 8.56
C ASP A 244 6.14 30.64 8.34
N LYS A 245 5.53 29.81 9.20
CA LYS A 245 4.09 29.54 9.21
C LYS A 245 3.26 30.73 9.69
N ASN A 246 3.87 31.66 10.44
CA ASN A 246 3.20 32.78 11.08
C ASN A 246 3.18 34.05 10.22
N TYR A 247 3.90 34.07 9.08
CA TYR A 247 3.87 35.22 8.19
C TYR A 247 2.44 35.50 7.72
N ASN A 248 1.99 36.75 7.83
CA ASN A 248 0.82 37.20 7.08
C ASN A 248 1.22 37.48 5.61
N MET A 249 0.25 37.80 4.76
CA MET A 249 0.52 38.01 3.32
C MET A 249 1.52 39.14 3.07
N ASP A 250 1.44 40.26 3.78
CA ASP A 250 2.37 41.39 3.59
C ASP A 250 3.80 41.03 3.98
N ALA A 251 3.98 40.28 5.09
CA ALA A 251 5.27 39.77 5.51
C ALA A 251 5.86 38.80 4.48
N LEU A 252 5.04 37.87 3.94
CA LEU A 252 5.47 36.98 2.87
C LEU A 252 5.93 37.75 1.63
N VAL A 253 5.12 38.70 1.15
CA VAL A 253 5.44 39.49 -0.05
C VAL A 253 6.74 40.26 0.14
N ARG A 254 6.93 40.91 1.30
CA ARG A 254 8.19 41.58 1.64
C ARG A 254 9.39 40.63 1.64
N ALA A 255 9.22 39.43 2.21
CA ALA A 255 10.27 38.43 2.25
C ALA A 255 10.63 37.92 0.84
N CYS A 256 9.64 37.73 -0.03
CA CYS A 256 9.84 37.32 -1.43
C CYS A 256 10.60 38.36 -2.26
N LYS A 257 10.39 39.66 -1.98
CA LYS A 257 11.08 40.79 -2.65
C LYS A 257 12.53 40.98 -2.18
N SER A 258 12.93 40.32 -1.09
CA SER A 258 14.30 40.37 -0.58
C SER A 258 15.06 39.09 -0.97
N PRO A 259 16.40 39.11 -1.01
CA PRO A 259 17.18 37.87 -1.19
C PRO A 259 16.80 36.80 -0.15
N PRO A 260 16.85 35.50 -0.49
CA PRO A 260 16.62 34.43 0.49
C PRO A 260 17.62 34.53 1.63
N ILE A 261 17.12 34.42 2.87
CA ILE A 261 17.97 34.43 4.08
C ILE A 261 18.96 33.26 4.03
N ASP A 262 18.48 32.08 3.64
CA ASP A 262 19.28 30.90 3.39
C ASP A 262 19.20 30.55 1.90
N LEU A 263 20.19 31.02 1.14
CA LEU A 263 20.28 30.80 -0.31
C LEU A 263 20.60 29.33 -0.67
N PRO A 264 21.51 28.63 0.03
CA PRO A 264 21.71 27.19 -0.18
C PRO A 264 20.43 26.36 0.00
N ASP A 265 19.68 26.56 1.10
CA ASP A 265 18.46 25.81 1.36
C ASP A 265 17.37 26.15 0.33
N TYR A 266 17.22 27.43 -0.01
CA TYR A 266 16.32 27.85 -1.09
C TYR A 266 16.68 27.20 -2.43
N THR A 267 17.97 27.12 -2.77
CA THR A 267 18.42 26.50 -4.03
C THR A 267 18.05 25.03 -4.06
N ARG A 268 18.25 24.31 -2.95
CA ARG A 268 17.84 22.91 -2.81
C ARG A 268 16.33 22.74 -2.89
N PHE A 269 15.56 23.64 -2.28
CA PHE A 269 14.09 23.65 -2.36
C PHE A 269 13.63 23.86 -3.80
N LYS A 270 14.16 24.88 -4.48
CA LYS A 270 13.82 25.23 -5.86
C LYS A 270 14.05 24.08 -6.84
N GLN A 271 15.13 23.33 -6.67
CA GLN A 271 15.44 22.17 -7.52
C GLN A 271 14.34 21.09 -7.53
N GLN A 272 13.50 21.01 -6.49
CA GLN A 272 12.39 20.05 -6.42
C GLN A 272 11.24 20.40 -7.38
N TYR A 273 11.17 21.65 -7.87
CA TYR A 273 10.10 22.16 -8.74
C TYR A 273 10.56 22.41 -10.18
N VAL A 274 11.79 22.03 -10.50
CA VAL A 274 12.36 22.12 -11.85
C VAL A 274 12.32 20.73 -12.49
N TYR A 275 11.61 20.62 -13.61
CA TYR A 275 11.53 19.37 -14.36
C TYR A 275 12.91 18.96 -14.89
N ASN A 276 13.28 17.70 -14.65
CA ASN A 276 14.52 17.10 -15.12
C ASN A 276 14.23 15.84 -15.95
N ASN A 277 14.47 15.91 -17.26
CA ASN A 277 14.23 14.83 -18.23
C ASN A 277 15.25 13.69 -18.18
N SER A 278 16.19 13.72 -17.22
CA SER A 278 17.22 12.70 -17.10
C SER A 278 16.66 11.30 -16.92
N MET A 279 15.63 11.14 -16.07
CA MET A 279 15.01 9.85 -15.81
C MET A 279 14.22 9.35 -17.01
N ASP A 280 13.56 10.23 -17.76
CA ASP A 280 12.91 9.88 -19.03
C ASP A 280 13.93 9.37 -20.04
N THR A 281 15.09 10.02 -20.14
CA THR A 281 16.16 9.62 -21.07
C THR A 281 16.74 8.26 -20.68
N LEU A 282 16.88 7.97 -19.38
CA LEU A 282 17.33 6.67 -18.90
C LEU A 282 16.27 5.59 -19.12
N LEU A 283 15.00 5.91 -18.86
CA LEU A 283 13.88 5.02 -19.16
C LEU A 283 13.89 4.59 -20.62
N LEU A 284 14.01 5.52 -21.56
CA LEU A 284 14.02 5.20 -22.99
C LEU A 284 15.12 4.20 -23.37
N LYS A 285 16.25 4.18 -22.64
CA LYS A 285 17.31 3.20 -22.84
C LYS A 285 16.92 1.82 -22.33
N VAL A 286 16.28 1.74 -21.17
CA VAL A 286 15.87 0.47 -20.54
C VAL A 286 14.53 -0.08 -21.06
N GLU A 287 13.67 0.76 -21.64
CA GLU A 287 12.36 0.37 -22.20
C GLU A 287 12.49 -0.60 -23.38
N ASN A 288 13.63 -0.60 -24.07
CA ASN A 288 13.94 -1.60 -25.10
C ASN A 288 14.09 -3.02 -24.53
N GLN A 289 14.37 -3.15 -23.22
CA GLN A 289 14.58 -4.41 -22.53
C GLN A 289 13.45 -4.76 -21.56
N PHE A 290 12.80 -3.75 -20.98
CA PHE A 290 11.81 -3.90 -19.91
C PHE A 290 10.51 -3.15 -20.20
N GLN A 291 9.37 -3.73 -19.84
CA GLN A 291 8.05 -3.11 -20.01
C GLN A 291 7.45 -2.65 -18.68
N PHE A 292 7.41 -1.33 -18.48
CA PHE A 292 6.86 -0.72 -17.25
C PHE A 292 5.36 -0.43 -17.31
N ARG A 293 4.75 -0.47 -18.51
CA ARG A 293 3.36 -0.02 -18.74
C ARG A 293 2.30 -0.76 -17.92
N HIS A 294 2.57 -1.99 -17.49
CA HIS A 294 1.64 -2.83 -16.73
C HIS A 294 1.95 -2.89 -15.24
N MET A 295 3.00 -2.20 -14.78
CA MET A 295 3.38 -2.19 -13.38
C MET A 295 2.51 -1.25 -12.57
N ASP A 296 2.39 -1.54 -11.28
CA ASP A 296 1.91 -0.57 -10.32
C ASP A 296 3.07 0.27 -9.74
N PRO A 297 2.79 1.41 -9.07
CA PRO A 297 3.81 2.34 -8.58
C PRO A 297 4.93 1.70 -7.75
N ARG A 298 4.59 0.76 -6.87
CA ARG A 298 5.58 0.13 -5.97
C ARG A 298 6.47 -0.84 -6.73
N THR A 299 5.88 -1.58 -7.66
CA THR A 299 6.60 -2.56 -8.47
C THR A 299 7.48 -1.87 -9.50
N SER A 300 7.01 -0.79 -10.13
CA SER A 300 7.85 0.01 -11.03
C SER A 300 9.00 0.66 -10.30
N GLU A 301 8.79 1.13 -9.08
CA GLU A 301 9.84 1.79 -8.31
C GLU A 301 10.99 0.82 -8.00
N VAL A 302 10.70 -0.36 -7.44
CA VAL A 302 11.75 -1.36 -7.17
C VAL A 302 12.39 -1.85 -8.48
N MET A 303 11.61 -2.01 -9.54
CA MET A 303 12.14 -2.38 -10.85
C MET A 303 13.15 -1.34 -11.35
N LEU A 304 12.81 -0.05 -11.26
CA LEU A 304 13.69 1.04 -11.68
C LEU A 304 14.96 1.12 -10.84
N GLN A 305 14.85 0.92 -9.53
CA GLN A 305 16.02 0.84 -8.64
C GLN A 305 16.96 -0.31 -9.01
N LEU A 306 16.43 -1.42 -9.53
CA LEU A 306 17.21 -2.60 -9.91
C LEU A 306 17.84 -2.49 -11.32
N VAL A 307 17.20 -1.77 -12.26
CA VAL A 307 17.66 -1.72 -13.67
C VAL A 307 18.36 -0.43 -14.08
N VAL A 308 18.36 0.61 -13.24
CA VAL A 308 19.03 1.89 -13.52
C VAL A 308 20.20 2.11 -12.54
N PRO A 309 21.32 1.35 -12.65
CA PRO A 309 22.42 1.41 -11.70
C PRO A 309 23.21 2.73 -11.75
N ASP A 310 23.56 3.24 -12.95
CA ASP A 310 24.52 4.35 -13.17
C ASP A 310 24.13 5.73 -12.61
N ARG A 311 22.98 5.87 -11.94
CA ARG A 311 22.57 7.11 -11.24
C ARG A 311 22.17 6.90 -9.78
N LEU A 312 22.20 5.67 -9.32
CA LEU A 312 21.73 5.26 -8.01
C LEU A 312 22.87 4.64 -7.17
N ASP A 313 24.13 4.92 -7.48
CA ASP A 313 25.32 4.31 -6.84
C ASP A 313 25.31 4.38 -5.29
N ASP A 314 24.51 5.27 -4.70
CA ASP A 314 24.31 5.39 -3.25
C ASP A 314 22.92 4.95 -2.73
N ILE A 315 22.10 4.26 -3.53
CA ILE A 315 20.74 3.84 -3.15
C ILE A 315 20.66 2.32 -3.14
N GLU A 316 20.61 1.78 -1.93
CA GLU A 316 20.25 0.39 -1.72
C GLU A 316 18.81 0.16 -2.21
N PRO A 317 18.57 -0.78 -3.14
CA PRO A 317 17.21 -1.03 -3.63
C PRO A 317 16.30 -1.42 -2.48
N ALA A 318 15.16 -0.76 -2.39
CA ALA A 318 14.21 -0.91 -1.32
C ALA A 318 12.77 -0.81 -1.81
N ILE A 319 11.92 -1.58 -1.16
CA ILE A 319 10.47 -1.54 -1.36
C ILE A 319 9.76 -1.29 -0.04
N PHE A 320 8.77 -0.41 -0.08
CA PHE A 320 7.89 -0.12 1.05
C PHE A 320 6.57 -0.86 0.86
N LEU A 321 6.47 -2.02 1.51
CA LEU A 321 5.29 -2.87 1.45
C LEU A 321 4.19 -2.26 2.32
N PRO A 322 2.97 -2.05 1.79
CA PRO A 322 1.96 -1.28 2.50
C PRO A 322 1.57 -1.94 3.83
N VAL A 323 1.27 -1.11 4.82
CA VAL A 323 0.79 -1.57 6.13
C VAL A 323 -0.57 -2.23 5.94
N LEU A 324 -0.69 -3.48 6.37
CA LEU A 324 -1.93 -4.26 6.32
C LEU A 324 -2.68 -4.16 7.64
N MET A 325 -4.00 -4.37 7.62
CA MET A 325 -4.76 -4.52 8.85
C MET A 325 -4.48 -5.91 9.43
N GLU A 326 -3.60 -5.98 10.42
CA GLU A 326 -3.07 -7.23 10.96
C GLU A 326 -2.96 -7.17 12.50
N SER A 327 -2.62 -8.28 13.16
CA SER A 327 -2.29 -8.25 14.59
C SER A 327 -0.87 -7.72 14.82
N SER A 328 -0.72 -6.73 15.72
CA SER A 328 0.59 -6.18 16.07
C SER A 328 1.43 -7.10 16.97
N GLU A 329 0.79 -8.08 17.61
CA GLU A 329 1.46 -9.06 18.50
C GLU A 329 2.14 -10.20 17.73
N ARG A 330 1.78 -10.36 16.45
CA ARG A 330 2.36 -11.36 15.55
C ARG A 330 3.45 -10.74 14.68
N GLY A 331 4.30 -11.60 14.10
CA GLY A 331 5.16 -11.21 12.98
C GLY A 331 4.35 -10.61 11.83
N THR A 332 4.97 -9.81 10.98
CA THR A 332 4.26 -9.17 9.86
C THR A 332 3.70 -10.19 8.86
N ALA A 333 2.50 -9.92 8.34
CA ALA A 333 1.82 -10.71 7.32
C ALA A 333 2.60 -10.83 5.99
N TRP A 334 3.55 -9.93 5.76
CA TRP A 334 4.47 -9.98 4.61
C TRP A 334 5.56 -11.04 4.74
N GLU A 335 5.82 -11.53 5.96
CA GLU A 335 6.86 -12.50 6.26
C GLU A 335 6.79 -13.78 5.42
N PRO A 336 5.65 -14.49 5.38
CA PRO A 336 5.61 -15.83 4.82
C PRO A 336 5.65 -15.82 3.29
N SER A 337 5.28 -14.70 2.67
CA SER A 337 5.31 -14.49 1.23
C SER A 337 6.66 -13.95 0.72
N THR A 338 7.67 -13.79 1.59
CA THR A 338 9.03 -13.36 1.20
C THR A 338 9.61 -14.19 0.04
N PRO A 339 9.52 -15.54 0.02
CA PRO A 339 10.10 -16.34 -1.07
C PRO A 339 9.52 -16.00 -2.46
N ILE A 340 8.25 -15.58 -2.52
CA ILE A 340 7.60 -15.17 -3.78
C ILE A 340 8.25 -13.89 -4.31
N ARG A 341 8.46 -12.90 -3.44
CA ARG A 341 9.10 -11.62 -3.80
C ARG A 341 10.60 -11.80 -4.07
N GLN A 342 11.25 -12.69 -3.32
CA GLN A 342 12.64 -13.06 -3.55
C GLN A 342 12.84 -13.59 -4.98
N LEU A 343 11.98 -14.51 -5.44
CA LEU A 343 11.98 -14.99 -6.82
C LEU A 343 11.74 -13.84 -7.81
N ALA A 344 10.82 -12.91 -7.49
CA ALA A 344 10.52 -11.76 -8.33
C ALA A 344 11.75 -10.86 -8.54
N TYR A 345 12.42 -10.44 -7.45
CA TYR A 345 13.62 -9.60 -7.54
C TYR A 345 14.75 -10.31 -8.31
N SER A 346 14.87 -11.63 -8.14
CA SER A 346 15.88 -12.45 -8.82
C SER A 346 15.69 -12.56 -10.33
N PHE A 347 14.48 -12.31 -10.85
CA PHE A 347 14.28 -12.24 -12.30
C PHE A 347 14.87 -10.99 -12.93
N VAL A 348 14.98 -9.90 -12.18
CA VAL A 348 15.59 -8.66 -12.65
C VAL A 348 17.12 -8.78 -12.65
N SER A 349 17.66 -9.54 -11.69
CA SER A 349 19.09 -9.59 -11.38
C SER A 349 19.97 -10.37 -12.36
N ASN A 350 19.44 -10.85 -13.49
CA ASN A 350 20.18 -11.65 -14.47
C ASN A 350 20.38 -10.92 -15.82
N THR A 351 20.25 -9.60 -15.85
CA THR A 351 20.22 -8.81 -17.10
C THR A 351 21.41 -7.88 -17.34
N GLY A 352 22.46 -7.88 -16.49
CA GLY A 352 23.59 -6.93 -16.63
C GLY A 352 24.68 -7.01 -15.54
N LYS A 353 25.72 -6.16 -15.64
CA LYS A 353 26.76 -5.97 -14.61
C LYS A 353 26.30 -4.91 -13.60
N GLY A 354 26.74 -5.00 -12.33
CA GLY A 354 26.42 -4.01 -11.29
C GLY A 354 25.11 -4.27 -10.54
N ILE A 355 24.63 -5.52 -10.56
CA ILE A 355 23.32 -5.86 -10.05
C ILE A 355 23.33 -5.98 -8.51
N PRO A 356 22.35 -5.39 -7.83
CA PRO A 356 22.25 -5.47 -6.37
C PRO A 356 22.16 -6.93 -5.90
N LEU A 357 22.90 -7.25 -4.82
CA LEU A 357 22.88 -8.59 -4.22
C LEU A 357 21.61 -8.85 -3.39
N CYS A 358 20.88 -7.79 -3.04
CA CYS A 358 19.68 -7.87 -2.23
C CYS A 358 18.74 -6.68 -2.49
N VAL A 359 17.51 -6.83 -1.98
CA VAL A 359 16.51 -5.76 -1.87
C VAL A 359 16.10 -5.63 -0.40
N TYR A 360 15.97 -4.40 0.09
CA TYR A 360 15.52 -4.12 1.44
C TYR A 360 14.00 -3.91 1.51
N GLU A 361 13.32 -4.68 2.34
CA GLU A 361 11.88 -4.58 2.51
C GLU A 361 11.50 -3.83 3.79
N TYR A 362 10.82 -2.71 3.63
CA TYR A 362 10.18 -1.97 4.71
C TYR A 362 8.74 -2.44 4.87
N ARG A 363 8.50 -3.26 5.89
CA ARG A 363 7.19 -3.91 6.15
C ARG A 363 6.41 -3.16 7.23
N ARG A 364 6.92 -3.18 8.47
CA ARG A 364 6.48 -2.34 9.60
C ARG A 364 7.63 -1.42 9.99
N VAL A 365 7.43 -0.11 9.88
CA VAL A 365 8.45 0.88 10.27
C VAL A 365 8.08 1.42 11.63
N GLN A 366 8.97 1.30 12.60
CA GLN A 366 8.76 1.78 13.96
C GLN A 366 9.54 3.06 14.25
N SER A 367 10.66 3.27 13.54
CA SER A 367 11.49 4.47 13.67
C SER A 367 12.08 4.87 12.32
N ALA A 368 12.43 6.15 12.18
CA ALA A 368 13.06 6.67 10.97
C ALA A 368 14.46 6.10 10.70
N ALA A 369 15.13 5.57 11.73
CA ALA A 369 16.46 4.97 11.64
C ALA A 369 16.45 3.45 11.36
N GLN A 370 15.27 2.83 11.32
CA GLN A 370 15.14 1.39 11.09
C GLN A 370 15.66 1.02 9.70
N LYS A 371 16.50 -0.03 9.62
CA LYS A 371 16.87 -0.64 8.35
C LYS A 371 15.78 -1.60 7.85
N GLY A 372 15.60 -1.64 6.53
CA GLY A 372 14.70 -2.62 5.91
C GLY A 372 15.19 -4.04 6.14
N ARG A 373 14.30 -5.02 5.97
CA ARG A 373 14.70 -6.42 6.00
C ARG A 373 15.34 -6.82 4.67
N GLN A 374 16.58 -7.29 4.73
CA GLN A 374 17.28 -7.78 3.56
C GLN A 374 16.61 -9.03 2.98
N VAL A 375 16.46 -9.05 1.65
CA VAL A 375 16.01 -10.18 0.85
C VAL A 375 17.05 -10.41 -0.24
N ASP A 376 17.78 -11.52 -0.13
CA ASP A 376 18.88 -11.84 -1.04
C ASP A 376 18.38 -12.28 -2.42
N ILE A 377 19.12 -11.92 -3.45
CA ILE A 377 18.89 -12.41 -4.81
C ILE A 377 19.28 -13.89 -4.91
N LEU A 378 18.42 -14.68 -5.53
CA LEU A 378 18.66 -16.10 -5.79
C LEU A 378 19.61 -16.29 -6.98
N ASP A 379 20.46 -17.30 -6.89
CA ASP A 379 21.16 -17.81 -8.06
C ASP A 379 20.22 -18.55 -9.02
N GLN A 380 20.70 -18.82 -10.24
CA GLN A 380 19.90 -19.45 -11.29
C GLN A 380 19.33 -20.83 -10.89
N SER A 381 20.05 -21.61 -10.10
CA SER A 381 19.62 -22.94 -9.65
C SER A 381 18.48 -22.84 -8.64
N ALA A 382 18.63 -21.95 -7.65
CA ALA A 382 17.62 -21.67 -6.64
C ALA A 382 16.36 -21.04 -7.26
N MET A 383 16.51 -20.18 -8.27
CA MET A 383 15.38 -19.63 -9.03
C MET A 383 14.58 -20.74 -9.73
N ARG A 384 15.25 -21.64 -10.46
CA ARG A 384 14.61 -22.78 -11.15
C ARG A 384 13.90 -23.70 -10.17
N THR A 385 14.54 -24.01 -9.05
CA THR A 385 13.98 -24.85 -7.99
C THR A 385 12.72 -24.21 -7.42
N THR A 386 12.79 -22.93 -7.04
CA THR A 386 11.63 -22.19 -6.49
C THR A 386 10.47 -22.13 -7.48
N ALA A 387 10.74 -21.84 -8.76
CA ALA A 387 9.71 -21.82 -9.81
C ALA A 387 9.09 -23.21 -10.02
N SER A 388 9.91 -24.28 -10.02
CA SER A 388 9.45 -25.66 -10.14
C SER A 388 8.57 -26.08 -8.95
N ASP A 389 8.95 -25.71 -7.73
CA ASP A 389 8.17 -25.99 -6.52
C ASP A 389 6.80 -25.30 -6.57
N MET A 390 6.75 -24.04 -6.98
CA MET A 390 5.49 -23.31 -7.19
C MET A 390 4.62 -24.00 -8.26
N LEU A 391 5.20 -24.47 -9.36
CA LEU A 391 4.47 -25.22 -10.40
C LEU A 391 3.96 -26.57 -9.91
N SER A 392 4.76 -27.29 -9.10
CA SER A 392 4.38 -28.55 -8.48
C SER A 392 3.17 -28.37 -7.56
N ILE A 393 3.18 -27.32 -6.73
CA ILE A 393 2.04 -26.97 -5.86
C ILE A 393 0.81 -26.59 -6.69
N SER A 394 0.98 -25.76 -7.72
CA SER A 394 -0.10 -25.36 -8.63
C SER A 394 -0.77 -26.57 -9.28
N THR A 395 0.01 -27.46 -9.90
CA THR A 395 -0.49 -28.69 -10.54
C THR A 395 -1.25 -29.55 -9.53
N LYS A 396 -0.72 -29.64 -8.31
CA LYS A 396 -1.36 -30.35 -7.22
C LYS A 396 -2.69 -29.69 -6.81
N LEU A 397 -2.81 -28.38 -6.86
CA LEU A 397 -4.05 -27.69 -6.48
C LEU A 397 -5.11 -27.68 -7.58
N GLN A 398 -4.74 -27.78 -8.86
CA GLN A 398 -5.72 -27.77 -9.97
C GLN A 398 -6.79 -28.86 -9.80
N GLY A 399 -6.39 -30.10 -9.47
CA GLY A 399 -7.34 -31.20 -9.21
C GLY A 399 -8.17 -31.04 -7.92
N PHE A 400 -7.70 -30.22 -6.97
CA PHE A 400 -8.41 -29.95 -5.71
C PHE A 400 -9.45 -28.83 -5.87
N ALA A 401 -9.07 -27.73 -6.53
CA ALA A 401 -9.92 -26.57 -6.69
C ALA A 401 -10.97 -26.76 -7.79
N GLY A 402 -10.64 -27.50 -8.86
CA GLY A 402 -11.46 -27.60 -10.05
C GLY A 402 -11.51 -26.25 -10.78
N SER A 403 -12.72 -25.79 -11.13
CA SER A 403 -12.94 -24.47 -11.74
C SER A 403 -13.00 -23.31 -10.73
N ASP A 404 -12.95 -23.58 -9.43
CA ASP A 404 -13.02 -22.55 -8.39
C ASP A 404 -11.69 -21.80 -8.26
N THR A 405 -11.58 -20.68 -8.99
CA THR A 405 -10.38 -19.84 -9.02
C THR A 405 -10.03 -19.24 -7.66
N GLN A 406 -11.04 -18.87 -6.86
CA GLN A 406 -10.80 -18.28 -5.55
C GLN A 406 -10.24 -19.32 -4.58
N LEU A 407 -10.86 -20.50 -4.53
CA LEU A 407 -10.35 -21.61 -3.74
C LEU A 407 -8.92 -21.99 -4.16
N PHE A 408 -8.63 -22.02 -5.46
CA PHE A 408 -7.29 -22.29 -5.98
C PHE A 408 -6.26 -21.32 -5.41
N TRP A 409 -6.44 -20.02 -5.62
CA TRP A 409 -5.44 -19.01 -5.24
C TRP A 409 -5.28 -18.85 -3.74
N LEU A 410 -6.38 -18.90 -2.98
CA LEU A 410 -6.29 -18.81 -1.52
C LEU A 410 -5.64 -20.06 -0.92
N SER A 411 -5.91 -21.25 -1.47
CA SER A 411 -5.19 -22.47 -1.09
C SER A 411 -3.71 -22.40 -1.47
N PHE A 412 -3.39 -21.83 -2.63
CA PHE A 412 -2.01 -21.66 -3.09
C PHE A 412 -1.21 -20.75 -2.14
N CYS A 413 -1.75 -19.59 -1.78
CA CYS A 413 -1.13 -18.70 -0.79
C CYS A 413 -0.99 -19.37 0.58
N LEU A 414 -2.03 -20.07 1.05
CA LEU A 414 -2.01 -20.77 2.34
C LEU A 414 -0.92 -21.87 2.38
N ILE A 415 -0.74 -22.61 1.30
CA ILE A 415 0.28 -23.68 1.23
C ILE A 415 1.69 -23.08 1.18
N LEU A 416 1.91 -22.01 0.41
CA LEU A 416 3.19 -21.31 0.37
C LEU A 416 3.55 -20.70 1.74
N ASP A 417 2.57 -20.14 2.45
CA ASP A 417 2.74 -19.67 3.85
C ASP A 417 3.19 -20.82 4.76
N ILE A 418 2.48 -21.95 4.73
CA ILE A 418 2.80 -23.11 5.57
C ILE A 418 4.20 -23.63 5.29
N GLN A 419 4.58 -23.78 4.02
CA GLN A 419 5.92 -24.20 3.63
C GLN A 419 6.99 -23.22 4.12
N SER A 420 6.76 -21.91 3.95
CA SER A 420 7.69 -20.89 4.45
C SER A 420 7.87 -20.97 5.97
N GLY A 421 6.78 -21.18 6.72
CA GLY A 421 6.84 -21.37 8.16
C GLY A 421 7.69 -22.58 8.57
N ILE A 422 7.47 -23.73 7.91
CA ILE A 422 8.20 -24.98 8.17
C ILE A 422 9.70 -24.79 7.89
N THR A 423 10.07 -24.20 6.75
CA THR A 423 11.49 -23.95 6.40
C THR A 423 12.18 -23.04 7.42
N GLN A 424 11.43 -22.14 8.06
CA GLN A 424 11.94 -21.27 9.13
C GLN A 424 11.89 -21.90 10.53
N GLY A 425 11.45 -23.15 10.67
CA GLY A 425 11.27 -23.81 11.96
C GLY A 425 10.16 -23.18 12.83
N LYS A 426 9.17 -22.52 12.21
CA LYS A 426 8.05 -21.83 12.88
C LYS A 426 6.74 -22.53 12.59
N TYR A 427 5.82 -22.49 13.56
CA TYR A 427 4.45 -22.94 13.35
C TYR A 427 3.69 -21.93 12.48
N SER A 428 3.07 -22.39 11.38
CA SER A 428 2.29 -21.51 10.50
C SER A 428 1.01 -21.03 11.16
N HIS A 429 0.80 -19.71 11.12
CA HIS A 429 -0.45 -19.10 11.55
C HIS A 429 -1.64 -19.53 10.69
N ALA A 430 -1.45 -19.66 9.37
CA ALA A 430 -2.53 -20.15 8.51
C ALA A 430 -2.95 -21.57 8.87
N LEU A 431 -2.00 -22.44 9.23
CA LEU A 431 -2.31 -23.78 9.74
C LEU A 431 -3.06 -23.73 11.09
N HIS A 432 -2.66 -22.83 12.00
CA HIS A 432 -3.36 -22.61 13.27
C HIS A 432 -4.83 -22.27 13.05
N VAL A 433 -5.11 -21.24 12.24
CA VAL A 433 -6.47 -20.75 11.96
C VAL A 433 -7.29 -21.82 11.24
N LEU A 434 -6.69 -22.55 10.29
CA LEU A 434 -7.37 -23.63 9.58
C LEU A 434 -7.78 -24.78 10.52
N LYS A 435 -6.92 -25.16 11.49
CA LYS A 435 -7.26 -26.16 12.52
C LYS A 435 -8.35 -25.65 13.46
N ALA A 436 -8.27 -24.41 13.93
CA ALA A 436 -9.29 -23.80 14.78
C ALA A 436 -10.67 -23.73 14.08
N HIS A 437 -10.70 -23.38 12.79
CA HIS A 437 -11.92 -23.39 11.97
C HIS A 437 -12.54 -24.78 11.89
N ARG A 438 -11.72 -25.81 11.63
CA ARG A 438 -12.17 -27.22 11.62
C ARG A 438 -12.81 -27.64 12.94
N GLN A 439 -12.29 -27.14 14.05
CA GLN A 439 -12.84 -27.37 15.39
C GLN A 439 -14.07 -26.51 15.71
N LYS A 440 -14.61 -25.77 14.72
CA LYS A 440 -15.77 -24.87 14.82
C LYS A 440 -15.63 -23.79 15.89
N GLN A 441 -14.40 -23.39 16.20
CA GLN A 441 -14.08 -22.33 17.18
C GLN A 441 -14.20 -20.93 16.57
N LEU A 442 -14.23 -20.82 15.24
CA LEU A 442 -14.43 -19.56 14.53
C LEU A 442 -15.89 -19.46 14.09
N ARG A 443 -16.56 -18.37 14.48
CA ARG A 443 -17.91 -18.00 14.04
C ARG A 443 -17.93 -16.52 13.70
N LEU A 444 -18.75 -16.14 12.73
CA LEU A 444 -19.06 -14.73 12.50
C LEU A 444 -19.77 -14.17 13.72
N SER A 445 -19.23 -13.09 14.26
CA SER A 445 -19.85 -12.29 15.30
C SER A 445 -19.78 -10.81 14.89
N SER A 446 -20.31 -9.90 15.69
CA SER A 446 -20.11 -8.46 15.47
C SER A 446 -18.63 -8.06 15.49
N ARG A 447 -17.79 -8.90 16.12
CA ARG A 447 -16.33 -8.80 16.12
C ARG A 447 -15.67 -10.03 15.47
N ILE A 448 -14.66 -9.77 14.67
CA ILE A 448 -13.84 -10.75 13.99
C ILE A 448 -12.53 -10.91 14.76
N SER A 449 -12.12 -12.15 15.05
CA SER A 449 -10.90 -12.42 15.81
C SER A 449 -9.66 -11.91 15.08
N TRP A 450 -8.68 -11.41 15.85
CA TRP A 450 -7.42 -10.93 15.27
C TRP A 450 -6.63 -12.02 14.56
N ASP A 451 -6.85 -13.29 14.90
CA ASP A 451 -6.27 -14.42 14.17
C ASP A 451 -6.80 -14.52 12.75
N LEU A 452 -8.11 -14.38 12.57
CA LEU A 452 -8.71 -14.37 11.24
C LEU A 452 -8.31 -13.10 10.47
N VAL A 453 -8.30 -11.93 11.12
CA VAL A 453 -7.84 -10.68 10.49
C VAL A 453 -6.39 -10.80 10.02
N HIS A 454 -5.51 -11.38 10.85
CA HIS A 454 -4.12 -11.61 10.48
C HIS A 454 -3.98 -12.62 9.33
N LEU A 455 -4.79 -13.69 9.29
CA LEU A 455 -4.82 -14.61 8.15
C LEU A 455 -5.24 -13.88 6.87
N ILE A 456 -6.27 -13.03 6.91
CA ILE A 456 -6.71 -12.24 5.75
C ILE A 456 -5.56 -11.34 5.27
N ALA A 457 -4.83 -10.69 6.19
CA ALA A 457 -3.64 -9.92 5.86
C ALA A 457 -2.55 -10.79 5.19
N GLN A 458 -2.32 -12.02 5.67
CA GLN A 458 -1.37 -12.95 5.04
C GLN A 458 -1.81 -13.35 3.62
N LEU A 459 -3.10 -13.58 3.40
CA LEU A 459 -3.65 -13.85 2.08
C LEU A 459 -3.48 -12.65 1.14
N HIS A 460 -3.76 -11.43 1.62
CA HIS A 460 -3.51 -10.18 0.87
C HIS A 460 -2.03 -10.01 0.52
N ALA A 461 -1.13 -10.24 1.47
CA ALA A 461 0.30 -10.18 1.27
C ALA A 461 0.78 -11.22 0.25
N GLY A 462 0.27 -12.45 0.33
CA GLY A 462 0.57 -13.54 -0.60
C GLY A 462 0.12 -13.22 -2.03
N LEU A 463 -1.14 -12.81 -2.21
CA LEU A 463 -1.68 -12.42 -3.51
C LEU A 463 -0.94 -11.22 -4.10
N TYR A 464 -0.63 -10.20 -3.30
CA TYR A 464 0.12 -9.03 -3.78
C TYR A 464 1.57 -9.37 -4.12
N SER A 465 2.19 -10.30 -3.39
CA SER A 465 3.52 -10.81 -3.75
C SER A 465 3.50 -11.57 -5.08
N LEU A 466 2.44 -12.34 -5.36
CA LEU A 466 2.24 -12.98 -6.66
C LEU A 466 2.00 -11.97 -7.78
N ARG A 467 1.33 -10.85 -7.48
CA ARG A 467 1.19 -9.72 -8.41
C ARG A 467 2.54 -9.07 -8.73
N ILE A 468 3.37 -8.78 -7.72
CA ILE A 468 4.74 -8.26 -7.93
C ILE A 468 5.53 -9.22 -8.83
N LEU A 469 5.49 -10.53 -8.51
CA LEU A 469 6.12 -11.57 -9.31
C LEU A 469 5.61 -11.59 -10.75
N HIS A 470 4.29 -11.52 -10.96
CA HIS A 470 3.69 -11.46 -12.29
C HIS A 470 4.14 -10.23 -13.07
N GLN A 471 4.06 -9.03 -12.48
CA GLN A 471 4.43 -7.79 -13.16
C GLN A 471 5.92 -7.76 -13.55
N ILE A 472 6.81 -8.17 -12.65
CA ILE A 472 8.24 -8.27 -12.96
C ILE A 472 8.48 -9.36 -14.02
N PHE A 473 7.84 -10.53 -13.90
CA PHE A 473 7.96 -11.59 -14.89
C PHE A 473 7.52 -11.12 -16.29
N GLN A 474 6.41 -10.38 -16.38
CA GLN A 474 5.91 -9.83 -17.65
C GLN A 474 6.89 -8.82 -18.26
N SER A 475 7.51 -8.00 -17.43
CA SER A 475 8.47 -6.99 -17.87
C SER A 475 9.78 -7.60 -18.36
N CYS A 476 10.23 -8.69 -17.75
CA CYS A 476 11.53 -9.31 -18.02
C CYS A 476 11.44 -10.58 -18.89
N LYS A 477 10.31 -10.85 -19.56
CA LYS A 477 10.06 -12.12 -20.27
C LYS A 477 11.20 -12.55 -21.21
N SER A 478 11.69 -11.64 -22.03
CA SER A 478 12.77 -11.89 -22.99
C SER A 478 14.03 -12.40 -22.30
N SER A 479 14.40 -11.78 -21.19
CA SER A 479 15.58 -12.12 -20.40
C SER A 479 15.39 -13.35 -19.50
N ILE A 480 14.16 -13.61 -19.02
CA ILE A 480 13.85 -14.76 -18.16
C ILE A 480 13.74 -16.06 -18.97
N LYS A 481 13.27 -16.00 -20.23
CA LYS A 481 12.99 -17.20 -21.03
C LYS A 481 14.14 -18.21 -21.06
N PRO A 482 15.41 -17.82 -21.30
CA PRO A 482 16.54 -18.75 -21.24
C PRO A 482 16.80 -19.30 -19.82
N GLN A 483 16.42 -18.58 -18.77
CA GLN A 483 16.69 -18.95 -17.39
C GLN A 483 15.75 -20.05 -16.90
N LEU A 484 14.47 -19.98 -17.26
CA LEU A 484 13.45 -20.97 -16.87
C LEU A 484 13.24 -22.09 -17.89
N ASP A 485 13.70 -21.91 -19.13
CA ASP A 485 13.68 -22.91 -20.21
C ASP A 485 12.34 -23.68 -20.26
N VAL A 486 12.33 -24.97 -19.91
CA VAL A 486 11.17 -25.87 -19.94
C VAL A 486 10.01 -25.45 -19.03
N HIS A 487 10.27 -24.67 -17.98
CA HIS A 487 9.24 -24.20 -17.05
C HIS A 487 8.56 -22.90 -17.48
N PHE A 488 9.16 -22.15 -18.41
CA PHE A 488 8.74 -20.78 -18.72
C PHE A 488 7.25 -20.69 -19.10
N GLY A 489 6.79 -21.50 -20.06
CA GLY A 489 5.41 -21.43 -20.54
C GLY A 489 4.37 -21.81 -19.48
N ASN A 490 4.66 -22.82 -18.66
CA ASN A 490 3.79 -23.22 -17.57
C ASN A 490 3.74 -22.17 -16.45
N PHE A 491 4.89 -21.54 -16.17
CA PHE A 491 4.99 -20.48 -15.18
C PHE A 491 4.27 -19.21 -15.63
N GLU A 492 4.43 -18.82 -16.90
CA GLU A 492 3.68 -17.74 -17.52
C GLU A 492 2.16 -17.99 -17.43
N LYS A 493 1.72 -19.21 -17.77
CA LYS A 493 0.30 -19.60 -17.67
C LYS A 493 -0.22 -19.50 -16.23
N LEU A 494 0.58 -19.94 -15.24
CA LEU A 494 0.21 -19.81 -13.82
C LEU A 494 0.05 -18.34 -13.43
N LEU A 495 1.06 -17.51 -13.70
CA LEU A 495 1.07 -16.11 -13.27
C LEU A 495 0.01 -15.26 -13.98
N ASN A 496 -0.35 -15.58 -15.23
CA ASN A 496 -1.45 -14.92 -15.93
C ASN A 496 -2.82 -15.16 -15.28
N GLY A 497 -2.95 -16.16 -14.41
CA GLY A 497 -4.17 -16.42 -13.66
C GLY A 497 -4.29 -15.66 -12.34
N VAL A 498 -3.25 -14.91 -11.91
CA VAL A 498 -3.23 -14.20 -10.62
C VAL A 498 -4.45 -13.27 -10.53
N PRO A 499 -5.22 -13.32 -9.44
CA PRO A 499 -6.46 -12.56 -9.34
C PRO A 499 -6.19 -11.06 -9.25
N PRO A 500 -7.07 -10.22 -9.81
CA PRO A 500 -6.96 -8.76 -9.67
C PRO A 500 -7.24 -8.33 -8.22
N LEU A 501 -6.82 -7.11 -7.87
CA LEU A 501 -7.01 -6.53 -6.53
C LEU A 501 -8.49 -6.48 -6.11
N THR A 502 -9.40 -6.28 -7.05
CA THR A 502 -10.85 -6.26 -6.82
C THR A 502 -11.44 -7.61 -6.39
N SER A 503 -10.66 -8.69 -6.52
CA SER A 503 -11.04 -10.06 -6.11
C SER A 503 -10.34 -10.51 -4.82
N TYR A 504 -9.63 -9.62 -4.12
CA TYR A 504 -8.96 -9.97 -2.86
C TYR A 504 -9.98 -10.27 -1.77
N PRO A 505 -9.71 -11.28 -0.91
CA PRO A 505 -10.70 -11.75 0.05
C PRO A 505 -10.94 -10.74 1.17
N ASP A 506 -12.18 -10.56 1.55
CA ASP A 506 -12.60 -9.96 2.81
C ASP A 506 -12.83 -11.04 3.89
N ALA A 507 -13.35 -10.67 5.07
CA ALA A 507 -13.60 -11.66 6.12
C ALA A 507 -14.67 -12.70 5.75
N THR A 508 -15.74 -12.32 5.04
CA THR A 508 -16.79 -13.26 4.62
C THR A 508 -16.24 -14.29 3.65
N SER A 509 -15.57 -13.84 2.59
CA SER A 509 -15.02 -14.73 1.56
C SER A 509 -13.85 -15.57 2.08
N ALA A 510 -13.06 -15.07 3.05
CA ALA A 510 -12.06 -15.89 3.73
C ALA A 510 -12.68 -17.03 4.56
N ILE A 511 -13.78 -16.78 5.27
CA ILE A 511 -14.49 -17.83 6.04
C ILE A 511 -15.15 -18.85 5.11
N ASP A 512 -15.78 -18.39 4.02
CA ASP A 512 -16.33 -19.26 2.99
C ASP A 512 -15.25 -20.14 2.37
N PHE A 513 -14.10 -19.54 2.03
CA PHE A 513 -12.90 -20.26 1.59
C PHE A 513 -12.47 -21.33 2.59
N LEU A 514 -12.32 -21.00 3.87
CA LEU A 514 -11.88 -21.97 4.89
C LEU A 514 -12.86 -23.14 4.99
N SER A 515 -14.16 -22.87 4.89
CA SER A 515 -15.21 -23.90 4.93
C SER A 515 -15.12 -24.81 3.70
N LYS A 516 -15.09 -24.24 2.49
CA LYS A 516 -14.91 -24.98 1.23
C LYS A 516 -13.62 -25.79 1.19
N ALA A 517 -12.53 -25.23 1.71
CA ALA A 517 -11.23 -25.90 1.74
C ALA A 517 -11.28 -27.15 2.64
N ILE A 518 -11.93 -27.06 3.81
CA ILE A 518 -12.14 -28.20 4.70
C ILE A 518 -13.01 -29.26 4.02
N ASP A 519 -14.14 -28.85 3.44
CA ASP A 519 -15.08 -29.77 2.80
C ASP A 519 -14.45 -30.52 1.62
N LYS A 520 -13.60 -29.85 0.84
CA LYS A 520 -12.82 -30.48 -0.25
C LYS A 520 -11.59 -31.25 0.24
N GLY A 521 -11.35 -31.30 1.56
CA GLY A 521 -10.31 -32.13 2.16
C GLY A 521 -8.91 -31.53 2.10
N ILE A 522 -8.75 -30.22 2.34
CA ILE A 522 -7.44 -29.53 2.34
C ILE A 522 -6.40 -30.22 3.24
N PHE A 523 -6.80 -30.81 4.38
CA PHE A 523 -5.89 -31.58 5.24
C PHE A 523 -5.33 -32.84 4.58
N LYS A 524 -6.09 -33.49 3.70
CA LYS A 524 -5.57 -34.59 2.86
C LYS A 524 -4.48 -34.05 1.93
N ARG A 525 -4.69 -32.85 1.36
CA ARG A 525 -3.72 -32.23 0.44
C ARG A 525 -2.45 -31.79 1.14
N LEU A 526 -2.56 -31.18 2.31
CA LEU A 526 -1.40 -30.80 3.14
C LEU A 526 -0.57 -32.02 3.56
N ARG A 527 -1.22 -33.15 3.91
CA ARG A 527 -0.52 -34.41 4.20
C ARG A 527 0.21 -34.99 3.00
N GLN A 528 -0.40 -34.94 1.81
CA GLN A 528 0.26 -35.36 0.55
C GLN A 528 1.46 -34.46 0.17
N MET A 529 1.55 -33.27 0.78
CA MET A 529 2.69 -32.37 0.66
C MET A 529 3.63 -32.44 1.87
N SER A 530 3.40 -33.38 2.81
CA SER A 530 4.18 -33.55 4.03
C SER A 530 4.23 -32.31 4.93
N LEU A 531 3.17 -31.47 4.91
CA LEU A 531 3.11 -30.21 5.65
C LEU A 531 2.39 -30.33 7.00
N VAL A 532 1.68 -31.43 7.24
CA VAL A 532 0.95 -31.70 8.47
C VAL A 532 1.15 -33.16 8.82
N GLU A 533 1.41 -33.43 10.10
CA GLU A 533 1.52 -34.78 10.63
C GLU A 533 0.16 -35.52 10.61
N ALA A 534 0.22 -36.86 10.58
CA ALA A 534 -0.97 -37.67 10.73
C ALA A 534 -1.46 -37.59 12.19
N GLU A 535 -2.40 -36.69 12.48
CA GLU A 535 -3.22 -36.85 13.69
C GLU A 535 -3.99 -38.16 13.55
N GLU A 536 -3.73 -39.10 14.47
CA GLU A 536 -4.33 -40.43 14.53
C GLU A 536 -5.86 -40.33 14.40
N THR A 537 -6.40 -41.12 13.50
CA THR A 537 -7.84 -41.39 13.42
C THR A 537 -8.30 -41.92 14.77
N ASN A 538 -9.04 -41.09 15.50
CA ASN A 538 -9.72 -41.46 16.73
C ASN A 538 -10.49 -42.79 16.55
N PRO A 539 -10.07 -43.92 17.14
CA PRO A 539 -10.87 -45.13 17.15
C PRO A 539 -11.77 -45.05 18.38
N GLN A 540 -12.93 -44.40 18.22
CA GLN A 540 -14.06 -44.71 19.09
C GLN A 540 -14.53 -46.13 18.76
N HIS A 541 -13.94 -47.14 19.41
CA HIS A 541 -14.61 -48.33 19.94
C HIS A 541 -13.59 -49.35 20.44
N ALA A 542 -13.22 -49.24 21.72
CA ALA A 542 -12.86 -50.40 22.53
C ALA A 542 -13.41 -50.18 23.95
N LYS A 543 -14.52 -50.86 24.24
CA LYS A 543 -15.14 -50.93 25.58
C LYS A 543 -14.40 -51.96 26.42
N ARG A 544 -14.26 -51.64 27.72
CA ARG A 544 -14.06 -52.52 28.91
C ARG A 544 -12.68 -53.20 28.97
N SER A 545 -11.99 -53.21 30.11
CA SER A 545 -12.44 -53.59 31.47
C SER A 545 -11.74 -52.80 32.58
N GLY A 546 -12.45 -52.53 33.67
CA GLY A 546 -11.87 -51.95 34.89
C GLY A 546 -11.25 -52.99 35.83
N ASN A 547 -10.43 -52.53 36.77
CA ASN A 547 -10.66 -52.64 38.21
C ASN A 547 -9.51 -51.99 39.02
N THR A 548 -9.90 -51.25 40.07
CA THR A 548 -9.33 -51.17 41.44
C THR A 548 -7.88 -51.65 41.69
N SER A 549 -7.03 -51.09 42.55
CA SER A 549 -7.09 -50.06 43.60
C SER A 549 -5.72 -50.05 44.32
N ASP A 550 -5.39 -48.91 44.94
CA ASP A 550 -4.70 -48.76 46.25
C ASP A 550 -3.17 -48.94 46.47
N LYS A 551 -2.63 -47.83 47.05
CA LYS A 551 -1.63 -47.71 48.16
C LYS A 551 -0.16 -48.04 47.84
N SER A 552 0.85 -47.25 48.25
CA SER A 552 1.06 -46.56 49.54
C SER A 552 2.28 -45.59 49.54
N ALA A 553 2.16 -44.46 50.26
CA ALA A 553 3.06 -43.95 51.34
C ALA A 553 4.51 -43.46 51.01
N SER A 554 5.11 -42.42 51.61
CA SER A 554 4.74 -41.40 52.62
C SER A 554 5.86 -40.34 52.82
N ARG A 555 5.53 -39.28 53.60
CA ARG A 555 6.38 -38.32 54.39
C ARG A 555 7.07 -37.16 53.64
N LYS A 556 7.18 -35.92 54.15
CA LYS A 556 6.71 -35.20 55.36
C LYS A 556 6.91 -33.67 55.11
N LYS A 557 6.05 -32.78 55.65
CA LYS A 557 6.22 -31.29 55.70
C LYS A 557 7.11 -30.86 56.91
N PRO A 558 7.59 -29.59 57.02
CA PRO A 558 6.80 -28.43 57.51
C PRO A 558 7.04 -27.11 56.73
N LYS A 559 6.00 -26.35 56.32
CA LYS A 559 5.39 -25.14 56.95
C LYS A 559 6.35 -23.97 57.30
N ALA A 560 6.14 -22.82 56.65
CA ALA A 560 6.18 -21.48 57.27
C ALA A 560 5.26 -20.52 56.48
N ASP A 561 4.49 -19.72 57.23
CA ASP A 561 3.43 -18.81 56.82
C ASP A 561 3.95 -17.44 56.33
N HIS A 562 3.23 -16.80 55.39
CA HIS A 562 2.61 -15.48 55.60
C HIS A 562 1.90 -14.96 54.33
N LYS A 563 0.60 -14.65 54.47
CA LYS A 563 -0.12 -13.66 53.63
C LYS A 563 0.36 -12.24 53.99
N PRO A 564 0.28 -11.26 53.07
CA PRO A 564 -0.89 -10.37 53.10
C PRO A 564 -1.45 -9.96 51.73
N GLU A 565 -2.66 -9.39 51.84
CA GLU A 565 -3.62 -8.88 50.87
C GLU A 565 -3.21 -7.54 50.17
N PRO A 566 -4.05 -6.98 49.26
CA PRO A 566 -3.62 -6.24 48.07
C PRO A 566 -3.44 -4.74 48.30
N LYS A 567 -2.66 -4.08 47.43
CA LYS A 567 -2.59 -2.61 47.36
C LYS A 567 -2.99 -2.10 45.97
N PHE A 568 -4.08 -1.35 45.95
CA PHE A 568 -4.46 -0.39 44.91
C PHE A 568 -3.43 0.75 44.80
N LYS A 569 -3.06 1.15 43.57
CA LYS A 569 -2.65 2.51 43.15
C LYS A 569 -2.94 2.67 41.65
N SER A 570 -4.04 3.33 41.27
CA SER A 570 -4.23 4.76 40.94
C SER A 570 -3.81 5.13 39.50
N ALA A 571 -4.79 5.62 38.73
CA ALA A 571 -4.66 6.07 37.35
C ALA A 571 -4.20 7.53 37.27
N ASN A 572 -2.99 7.77 36.77
CA ASN A 572 -2.55 9.08 36.27
C ASN A 572 -1.55 8.87 35.11
N PRO A 573 -1.78 9.41 33.89
CA PRO A 573 -1.00 9.04 32.70
C PRO A 573 0.30 9.86 32.48
N PHE A 574 0.86 10.51 33.50
CA PHE A 574 2.04 11.39 33.34
C PHE A 574 3.32 10.95 34.10
N ASP A 575 3.33 9.79 34.76
CA ASP A 575 4.50 9.33 35.54
C ASP A 575 5.64 8.70 34.70
N ALA A 576 5.55 8.72 33.36
CA ALA A 576 6.59 8.18 32.48
C ALA A 576 7.61 9.23 31.98
N LEU A 577 7.62 10.45 32.54
CA LEU A 577 8.49 11.56 32.07
C LEU A 577 9.55 12.03 33.06
N LEU A 578 9.87 11.24 34.09
CA LEU A 578 10.93 11.57 35.04
C LEU A 578 11.82 10.36 35.28
N ASN A 579 12.74 10.10 34.34
CA ASN A 579 14.01 9.42 34.58
C ASN A 579 14.84 9.42 33.28
N ASP A 580 15.44 10.55 32.93
CA ASP A 580 16.68 10.57 32.14
C ASP A 580 17.38 11.93 32.26
N SER A 581 18.10 12.11 33.36
CA SER A 581 19.09 13.17 33.50
C SER A 581 20.15 12.71 34.48
N LYS A 582 21.20 12.05 33.97
CA LYS A 582 22.57 12.01 34.52
C LYS A 582 23.42 11.04 33.69
N LEU A 583 24.33 11.57 32.88
CA LEU A 583 25.69 11.05 32.64
C LEU A 583 26.39 11.92 31.59
N THR A 584 27.25 12.84 32.06
CA THR A 584 28.65 13.04 31.62
C THR A 584 29.25 14.17 32.45
N GLN A 585 30.17 13.80 33.35
CA GLN A 585 31.42 14.54 33.55
C GLN A 585 32.41 14.07 32.51
#